data_AF-A0A2E6W7A5-F1
#
_entry.id   AF-A0A2E6W7A5-F1
#
_cell.length_a   1.000
_cell.length_b   1.000
_cell.length_c   1.000
_cell.angle_alpha   90.00
_cell.angle_beta   90.00
_cell.angle_gamma   90.00
#
_symmetry.space_group_name_H-M   'P 1'
#
loop_
_entity.id
_entity.type
_entity.pdbx_description
1 polymer ?
#
loop_
_entity_poly.entity_id
_entity_poly.type
_entity_poly.pdbx_seq_one_letter_code
_entity_poly.pdbx_strand_id
1 'polypeptide(L)'
;MKIRDANELYELIEKAIDEAFASKRFLFSMYGYLKGAQYTRRETTAFIESGTANTLSETCLDLDAYIKGGDKVLKEAYGHIPKPEARKIRKYLYKILEDAWIYEKERRPGRKRAK
;
A
#
# COMPACT_ATOMS: atom_id res chain seq x y z
N MET A 1 18.67 9.64 17.35
CA MET A 1 18.04 9.44 16.03
C MET A 1 17.86 7.94 15.87
N LYS A 2 16.64 7.40 16.00
CA LYS A 2 16.41 5.95 15.84
C LYS A 2 16.72 5.58 14.40
N ILE A 3 17.62 4.62 14.19
CA ILE A 3 17.78 3.94 12.91
C ILE A 3 16.40 3.32 12.64
N ARG A 4 15.71 3.80 11.60
CA ARG A 4 14.45 3.21 11.17
C ARG A 4 14.82 1.96 10.41
N ASP A 5 14.36 0.82 10.87
CA ASP A 5 14.53 -0.40 10.10
C ASP A 5 13.48 -0.37 8.98
N ALA A 6 13.93 -0.34 7.72
CA ALA A 6 13.02 -0.45 6.58
C ALA A 6 12.20 -1.76 6.67
N ASN A 7 12.76 -2.79 7.32
CA ASN A 7 12.09 -4.06 7.57
C ASN A 7 10.83 -3.88 8.45
N GLU A 8 10.83 -2.94 9.40
CA GLU A 8 9.68 -2.69 10.26
C GLU A 8 8.47 -2.21 9.45
N LEU A 9 8.69 -1.33 8.47
CA LEU A 9 7.64 -0.84 7.58
C LEU A 9 7.07 -1.98 6.72
N TYR A 10 7.93 -2.82 6.15
CA TYR A 10 7.49 -3.95 5.33
C TYR A 10 6.68 -4.94 6.17
N GLU A 11 7.16 -5.31 7.36
CA GLU A 11 6.43 -6.19 8.28
C GLU A 11 5.06 -5.63 8.68
N LEU A 12 4.97 -4.31 8.91
CA LEU A 12 3.70 -3.64 9.24
C LEU A 12 2.71 -3.72 8.08
N ILE A 13 3.20 -3.56 6.85
CA ILE A 13 2.38 -3.64 5.65
C ILE A 13 1.90 -5.07 5.41
N GLU A 14 2.77 -6.08 5.51
CA GLU A 14 2.38 -7.49 5.38
C GLU A 14 1.30 -7.85 6.42
N LYS A 15 1.50 -7.48 7.69
CA LYS A 15 0.49 -7.68 8.74
C LYS A 15 -0.82 -6.93 8.46
N ALA A 16 -0.75 -5.74 7.86
CA ALA A 16 -1.93 -4.98 7.49
C ALA A 16 -2.70 -5.61 6.32
N ILE A 17 -1.99 -6.24 5.38
CA ILE A 17 -2.59 -7.03 4.29
C ILE A 17 -3.32 -8.22 4.90
N ASP A 18 -2.64 -9.01 5.74
CA ASP A 18 -3.22 -10.19 6.40
C ASP A 18 -4.49 -9.82 7.19
N GLU A 19 -4.45 -8.74 7.98
CA GLU A 19 -5.59 -8.26 8.76
C GLU A 19 -6.74 -7.72 7.88
N ALA A 20 -6.42 -7.11 6.73
CA ALA A 20 -7.43 -6.65 5.78
C ALA A 20 -8.19 -7.83 5.16
N PHE A 21 -7.51 -8.93 4.87
CA PHE A 21 -8.11 -10.14 4.32
C PHE A 21 -8.83 -10.98 5.38
N ALA A 22 -8.19 -11.25 6.53
CA ALA A 22 -8.72 -12.14 7.56
C ALA A 22 -9.84 -11.48 8.39
N SER A 23 -9.59 -10.25 8.86
CA SER A 23 -10.45 -9.58 9.85
C SER A 23 -11.24 -8.41 9.28
N LYS A 24 -10.99 -8.01 8.02
CA LYS A 24 -11.59 -6.84 7.36
C LYS A 24 -11.32 -5.54 8.14
N ARG A 25 -10.17 -5.49 8.83
CA ARG A 25 -9.72 -4.34 9.62
C ARG A 25 -8.70 -3.53 8.83
N PHE A 26 -8.93 -2.22 8.75
CA PHE A 26 -8.11 -1.29 7.95
C PHE A 26 -7.39 -0.28 8.86
N LEU A 27 -6.45 -0.78 9.67
CA LEU A 27 -5.87 -0.02 10.79
C LEU A 27 -4.63 0.80 10.42
N PHE A 28 -3.88 0.38 9.40
CA PHE A 28 -2.64 1.05 9.00
C PHE A 28 -2.89 2.19 8.02
N SER A 29 -2.30 3.37 8.30
CA SER A 29 -2.25 4.51 7.39
C SER A 29 -0.81 4.81 7.03
N MET A 30 -0.47 4.64 5.76
CA MET A 30 0.88 4.84 5.26
C MET A 30 1.32 6.30 5.40
N TYR A 31 0.47 7.26 5.01
CA TYR A 31 0.82 8.68 5.13
C TYR A 31 1.09 9.08 6.58
N GLY A 32 0.23 8.65 7.51
CA GLY A 32 0.38 8.91 8.94
C GLY A 32 1.67 8.32 9.50
N TYR A 33 1.99 7.08 9.13
CA TYR A 33 3.22 6.40 9.55
C TYR A 33 4.47 7.10 8.99
N LEU A 34 4.54 7.36 7.69
CA LEU A 34 5.66 8.04 7.04
C LEU A 34 5.90 9.42 7.64
N LYS A 35 4.84 10.20 7.87
CA LYS A 35 4.91 11.53 8.47
C LYS A 35 5.34 11.50 9.92
N GLY A 36 4.75 10.62 10.74
CA GLY A 36 5.06 10.47 12.16
C GLY A 36 6.50 9.97 12.40
N ALA A 37 6.94 9.02 11.58
CA ALA A 37 8.31 8.54 11.60
C ALA A 37 9.29 9.50 10.93
N GLN A 38 8.83 10.51 10.16
CA GLN A 38 9.64 11.48 9.40
C GLN A 38 10.51 10.86 8.30
N TYR A 39 9.95 9.95 7.51
CA TYR A 39 10.63 9.33 6.37
C TYR A 39 11.16 10.39 5.38
N THR A 40 12.34 10.13 4.84
CA THR A 40 12.95 10.93 3.77
C THR A 40 12.42 10.50 2.42
N ARG A 41 12.57 11.37 1.41
CA ARG A 41 12.23 11.04 0.02
C ARG A 41 12.89 9.75 -0.45
N ARG A 42 14.18 9.57 -0.13
CA ARG A 42 14.96 8.40 -0.56
C ARG A 42 14.41 7.11 0.04
N GLU A 43 14.09 7.12 1.34
CA GLU A 43 13.48 5.96 2.01
C GLU A 43 12.10 5.65 1.43
N THR A 44 11.26 6.66 1.20
CA THR A 44 9.95 6.45 0.57
C THR A 44 10.06 5.96 -0.87
N THR A 45 11.05 6.44 -1.63
CA THR A 45 11.32 5.96 -3.00
C THR A 45 11.75 4.51 -2.99
N ALA A 46 12.64 4.12 -2.06
CA ALA A 46 13.07 2.74 -1.90
C ALA A 46 11.89 1.81 -1.56
N PHE A 47 10.93 2.26 -0.75
CA PHE A 47 9.69 1.53 -0.54
C PHE A 47 8.85 1.41 -1.82
N ILE A 48 8.65 2.50 -2.56
CA ILE A 48 7.85 2.49 -3.81
C ILE A 48 8.43 1.52 -4.85
N GLU A 49 9.77 1.42 -4.90
CA GLU A 49 10.51 0.52 -5.81
C GLU A 49 10.71 -0.89 -5.22
N SER A 50 10.18 -1.17 -4.02
CA SER A 50 10.36 -2.46 -3.34
C SER A 50 9.46 -3.56 -3.90
N GLY A 51 9.86 -4.81 -3.68
CA GLY A 51 9.04 -5.98 -3.98
C GLY A 51 7.68 -5.94 -3.27
N THR A 52 7.62 -5.49 -2.02
CA THR A 52 6.36 -5.36 -1.26
C THR A 52 5.37 -4.39 -1.93
N ALA A 53 5.86 -3.25 -2.44
CA ALA A 53 5.01 -2.32 -3.19
C ALA A 53 4.52 -2.92 -4.51
N ASN A 54 5.35 -3.73 -5.18
CA ASN A 54 4.95 -4.47 -6.38
C ASN A 54 3.86 -5.52 -6.07
N THR A 55 4.05 -6.33 -5.03
CA THR A 55 3.05 -7.32 -4.59
C THR A 55 1.71 -6.67 -4.25
N LEU A 56 1.72 -5.51 -3.57
CA LEU A 56 0.51 -4.71 -3.32
C LEU A 56 -0.17 -4.28 -4.62
N SER A 57 0.61 -3.84 -5.62
CA SER A 57 0.09 -3.41 -6.91
C SER A 57 -0.54 -4.59 -7.67
N GLU A 58 0.13 -5.73 -7.72
CA GLU A 58 -0.36 -6.97 -8.33
C GLU A 58 -1.65 -7.44 -7.65
N THR A 59 -1.68 -7.43 -6.31
CA THR A 59 -2.89 -7.78 -5.54
C THR A 59 -4.05 -6.85 -5.84
N CYS A 60 -3.81 -5.55 -6.04
CA CYS A 60 -4.85 -4.61 -6.45
C CYS A 60 -5.39 -4.94 -7.84
N LEU A 61 -4.52 -5.32 -8.79
CA LEU A 61 -4.92 -5.71 -10.14
C LEU A 61 -5.74 -7.00 -10.13
N ASP A 62 -5.33 -7.99 -9.34
CA ASP A 62 -6.06 -9.24 -9.14
C ASP A 62 -7.46 -9.00 -8.56
N LEU A 63 -7.56 -8.14 -7.54
CA LEU A 63 -8.84 -7.79 -6.95
C LEU A 63 -9.73 -7.03 -7.94
N ASP A 64 -9.17 -6.12 -8.75
CA ASP A 64 -9.92 -5.42 -9.80
C ASP A 64 -10.46 -6.39 -10.86
N ALA A 65 -9.64 -7.36 -11.30
CA ALA A 65 -10.05 -8.41 -12.23
C ALA A 65 -11.10 -9.35 -11.61
N TYR A 66 -10.95 -9.73 -10.33
CA TYR A 66 -11.94 -10.52 -9.59
C TYR A 66 -13.29 -9.80 -9.47
N ILE A 67 -13.26 -8.50 -9.13
CA ILE A 67 -14.48 -7.68 -9.01
C ILE A 67 -15.20 -7.59 -10.35
N LYS A 68 -14.46 -7.36 -11.45
CA LYS A 68 -15.00 -7.39 -12.82
C LYS A 68 -15.62 -8.74 -13.15
N GLY A 69 -14.95 -9.84 -12.76
CA GLY A 69 -15.36 -11.21 -13.00
C GLY A 69 -15.03 -11.71 -14.40
N GLY A 70 -15.32 -12.99 -14.65
CA GLY A 70 -15.01 -13.67 -15.92
C GLY A 70 -13.76 -14.54 -15.87
N ASP A 71 -12.91 -14.35 -14.85
CA ASP A 71 -11.74 -15.18 -14.61
C ASP A 71 -12.07 -16.32 -13.62
N LYS A 72 -11.82 -17.56 -14.03
CA LYS A 72 -12.07 -18.75 -13.20
C LYS A 72 -11.03 -18.91 -12.10
N VAL A 73 -9.76 -18.60 -12.37
CA VAL A 73 -8.65 -18.72 -11.43
C VAL A 73 -8.85 -17.74 -10.28
N LEU A 74 -9.17 -16.49 -10.59
CA LEU A 74 -9.44 -15.47 -9.57
C LEU A 74 -10.71 -15.78 -8.76
N LYS A 75 -11.70 -16.44 -9.37
CA LYS A 75 -12.89 -16.91 -8.65
C LYS A 75 -12.56 -18.03 -7.67
N GLU A 76 -11.64 -18.92 -8.02
CA GLU A 76 -11.16 -19.96 -7.09
C GLU A 76 -10.34 -19.34 -5.96
N ALA A 77 -9.45 -18.39 -6.27
CA ALA A 77 -8.61 -17.72 -5.28
C ALA A 77 -9.40 -16.84 -4.31
N TYR A 78 -10.28 -15.97 -4.81
CA TYR A 78 -10.95 -14.93 -4.02
C TYR A 78 -12.46 -15.17 -3.82
N GLY A 79 -13.01 -16.28 -4.31
CA GLY A 79 -14.46 -16.55 -4.31
C GLY A 79 -15.10 -16.62 -2.92
N HIS A 80 -14.30 -16.85 -1.88
CA HIS A 80 -14.73 -16.80 -0.48
C HIS A 80 -14.95 -15.35 0.02
N ILE A 81 -14.47 -14.35 -0.71
CA ILE A 81 -14.61 -12.92 -0.40
C ILE A 81 -15.71 -12.31 -1.28
N PRO A 82 -16.84 -11.84 -0.71
CA PRO A 82 -17.86 -11.12 -1.46
C PRO A 82 -17.28 -9.90 -2.20
N LYS A 83 -17.74 -9.66 -3.43
CA LYS A 83 -17.28 -8.49 -4.24
C LYS A 83 -17.33 -7.13 -3.52
N PRO A 84 -18.35 -6.83 -2.68
CA PRO A 84 -18.35 -5.59 -1.90
C PRO A 84 -17.18 -5.49 -0.91
N GLU A 85 -16.73 -6.61 -0.36
CA GLU A 85 -15.60 -6.66 0.56
C GLU A 85 -14.27 -6.58 -0.19
N ALA A 86 -14.14 -7.29 -1.32
CA ALA A 86 -13.00 -7.17 -2.22
C ALA A 86 -12.76 -5.72 -2.66
N ARG A 87 -13.84 -4.96 -2.95
CA ARG A 87 -13.75 -3.51 -3.23
C ARG A 87 -13.16 -2.70 -2.07
N LYS A 88 -13.50 -3.03 -0.82
CA LYS A 88 -12.98 -2.34 0.37
C LYS A 88 -11.50 -2.65 0.56
N ILE A 89 -11.12 -3.92 0.45
CA ILE A 89 -9.73 -4.38 0.56
C ILE A 89 -8.88 -3.71 -0.53
N ARG A 90 -9.30 -3.79 -1.80
CA ARG A 90 -8.62 -3.14 -2.93
C ARG A 90 -8.42 -1.65 -2.69
N LYS A 91 -9.48 -0.94 -2.26
CA LYS A 91 -9.40 0.49 -1.97
C LYS A 91 -8.38 0.79 -0.87
N TYR A 92 -8.32 -0.05 0.15
CA TYR A 92 -7.38 0.08 1.24
C TYR A 92 -5.92 -0.14 0.80
N LEU A 93 -5.65 -1.23 0.09
CA LEU A 93 -4.30 -1.54 -0.42
C LEU A 93 -3.80 -0.46 -1.39
N TYR A 94 -4.67 -0.02 -2.31
CA TYR A 94 -4.33 1.08 -3.21
C TYR A 94 -4.03 2.37 -2.46
N LYS A 95 -4.76 2.66 -1.38
CA LYS A 95 -4.52 3.85 -0.56
C LYS A 95 -3.13 3.83 0.09
N ILE A 96 -2.60 2.66 0.47
CA ILE A 96 -1.24 2.54 1.01
C ILE A 96 -0.21 3.00 -0.04
N LEU A 97 -0.36 2.56 -1.29
CA LEU A 97 0.52 2.97 -2.40
C LEU A 97 0.36 4.46 -2.72
N GLU A 98 -0.88 4.94 -2.80
CA GLU A 98 -1.21 6.33 -3.08
C GLU A 98 -0.61 7.28 -2.03
N ASP A 99 -0.79 6.96 -0.75
CA ASP A 99 -0.22 7.71 0.38
C ASP A 99 1.33 7.80 0.27
N ALA A 100 1.99 6.71 -0.14
CA ALA A 100 3.44 6.70 -0.34
C ALA A 100 3.88 7.60 -1.50
N TRP A 101 3.17 7.56 -2.63
CA TRP A 101 3.45 8.44 -3.78
C TRP A 101 3.23 9.91 -3.45
N ILE A 102 2.15 10.24 -2.74
CA ILE A 102 1.86 11.60 -2.28
C ILE A 102 2.99 12.09 -1.38
N TYR A 103 3.38 11.29 -0.39
CA TYR A 103 4.45 11.66 0.54
C TYR A 103 5.81 11.84 -0.15
N GLU A 104 6.18 10.95 -1.10
CA GLU A 104 7.41 11.11 -1.91
C GLU A 104 7.41 12.44 -2.66
N LYS A 105 6.28 12.77 -3.29
CA LYS A 105 6.11 13.99 -4.09
C LYS A 105 6.20 15.25 -3.23
N GLU A 106 5.58 15.25 -2.04
CA GLU A 106 5.67 16.35 -1.08
C GLU A 106 7.09 16.59 -0.57
N ARG A 107 7.92 15.55 -0.51
CA ARG A 107 9.33 15.62 -0.09
C ARG A 107 10.29 15.98 -1.23
N ARG A 108 9.81 16.21 -2.45
CA ARG A 108 10.67 16.66 -3.56
C ARG A 108 11.22 18.06 -3.24
N PRO A 109 12.54 18.26 -3.26
CA PRO A 109 13.11 19.60 -3.09
C PRO A 109 12.60 20.48 -4.24
N GLY A 110 11.73 21.45 -3.91
CA GLY A 110 11.26 22.41 -4.89
C GLY A 110 12.44 23.20 -5.47
N ARG A 111 12.39 23.53 -6.76
CA ARG A 111 13.24 24.58 -7.31
C ARG A 111 12.98 25.83 -6.48
N LYS A 112 13.98 26.31 -5.71
CA LYS A 112 13.88 27.63 -5.09
C LYS A 112 13.51 28.60 -6.21
N ARG A 113 12.34 29.25 -6.13
CA ARG A 113 12.06 30.38 -7.01
C ARG A 113 13.19 31.36 -6.78
N ALA A 114 13.96 31.67 -7.84
CA ALA A 114 14.93 32.74 -7.77
C ALA A 114 14.17 33.98 -7.30
N LYS A 115 14.64 34.58 -6.20
CA LYS A 115 14.18 35.91 -5.78
C LYS A 115 14.71 36.94 -6.75
#